data_AF-A0A2G6GQZ2-F1
#
_entry.id   AF-A0A2G6GQZ2-F1
#
_cell.length_a   1.000
_cell.length_b   1.000
_cell.length_c   1.000
_cell.angle_alpha   90.00
_cell.angle_beta   90.00
_cell.angle_gamma   90.00
#
_symmetry.space_group_name_H-M   'P 1'
#
loop_
_entity.id
_entity.type
_entity.pdbx_description
1 polymer ?
#
loop_
_entity_poly.entity_id
_entity_poly.type
_entity_poly.pdbx_seq_one_letter_code
_entity_poly.pdbx_strand_id
1 'polypeptide(L)'
;MKQLSLLALAFLFTFCSTKDKEYKVETHTDANGYSYEEVTNDPTGTRIYTLENGLKVYLSRNTDKPRIQTFIPVRTGSNNDPADNTGLAHYLEHMLFKGTSKI
;
A
#
# COMPACT_ATOMS: atom_id res chain seq x y z
N MET A 1 -10.17 -4.50 55.66
CA MET A 1 -9.28 -5.01 54.59
C MET A 1 -10.01 -5.36 53.27
N LYS A 2 -11.33 -5.65 53.26
CA LYS A 2 -12.09 -5.94 52.01
C LYS A 2 -12.36 -4.72 51.11
N GLN A 3 -12.47 -3.51 51.67
CA GLN A 3 -12.75 -2.28 50.90
C GLN A 3 -11.54 -1.77 50.10
N LEU A 4 -10.31 -2.14 50.48
CA LEU A 4 -9.09 -1.74 49.79
C LEU A 4 -8.83 -2.59 48.53
N SER A 5 -9.37 -3.81 48.49
CA SER A 5 -9.28 -4.71 47.32
C SER A 5 -10.24 -4.33 46.19
N LEU A 6 -11.38 -3.68 46.49
CA LEU A 6 -12.32 -3.21 45.46
C LEU A 6 -11.80 -1.95 44.74
N LEU A 7 -11.07 -1.08 45.45
CA LEU A 7 -10.52 0.15 44.88
C LEU A 7 -9.39 -0.11 43.88
N ALA A 8 -8.59 -1.16 44.10
CA ALA A 8 -7.52 -1.57 43.19
C ALA A 8 -8.06 -2.17 41.87
N LEU A 9 -9.24 -2.80 41.89
CA LEU A 9 -9.85 -3.39 40.70
C LEU A 9 -10.50 -2.32 39.80
N ALA A 10 -10.99 -1.22 40.38
CA ALA A 10 -11.52 -0.08 39.63
C ALA A 10 -10.41 0.72 38.92
N PHE A 11 -9.21 0.79 39.49
CA PHE A 11 -8.06 1.47 38.88
C PHE A 11 -7.46 0.70 37.69
N LEU A 12 -7.66 -0.63 37.63
CA LEU A 12 -7.23 -1.45 36.49
C LEU A 12 -8.13 -1.25 35.25
N PHE A 13 -9.39 -0.85 35.43
CA PHE A 13 -10.33 -0.65 34.33
C PHE A 13 -10.16 0.70 33.61
N THR A 14 -9.57 1.70 34.25
CA THR A 14 -9.40 3.05 33.67
C THR A 14 -8.18 3.18 32.75
N PHE A 15 -7.31 2.17 32.67
CA PHE A 15 -6.07 2.24 31.88
C PHE A 15 -6.16 1.61 30.48
N CYS A 16 -7.31 1.05 30.10
CA CYS A 16 -7.52 0.49 28.77
C CYS A 16 -8.46 1.38 27.96
N SER A 17 -7.96 2.57 27.58
CA SER A 17 -8.56 3.35 26.50
C SER A 17 -7.77 3.03 25.23
N THR A 18 -8.15 1.96 24.55
CA THR A 18 -7.65 1.68 23.20
C THR A 18 -8.14 2.81 22.31
N LYS A 19 -7.25 3.76 21.98
CA LYS A 19 -7.54 4.75 20.95
C LYS A 19 -7.63 4.01 19.63
N ASP A 20 -8.85 3.78 19.15
CA ASP A 20 -9.07 3.34 17.78
C ASP A 20 -8.46 4.40 16.85
N LYS A 21 -7.41 4.01 16.13
CA LYS A 21 -6.75 4.91 15.18
C LYS A 21 -7.65 5.01 13.96
N GLU A 22 -8.24 6.18 13.77
CA GLU A 22 -9.05 6.49 12.60
C GLU A 22 -8.13 6.62 11.36
N TYR A 23 -8.47 5.97 10.26
CA TYR A 23 -7.75 6.04 8.99
C TYR A 23 -8.55 6.90 8.02
N LYS A 24 -8.00 8.07 7.63
CA LYS A 24 -8.59 9.01 6.68
C LYS A 24 -7.64 9.21 5.51
N VAL A 25 -8.20 9.45 4.34
CA VAL A 25 -7.43 9.84 3.16
C VAL A 25 -7.29 11.35 3.15
N GLU A 26 -6.06 11.84 3.08
CA GLU A 26 -5.74 13.26 2.94
C GLU A 26 -5.06 13.49 1.59
N THR A 27 -5.36 14.62 0.96
CA THR A 27 -4.78 15.01 -0.33
C THR A 27 -3.74 16.10 -0.11
N HIS A 28 -2.57 15.93 -0.73
CA HIS A 28 -1.43 16.83 -0.62
C HIS A 28 -0.86 17.12 -2.02
N THR A 29 0.03 18.10 -2.08
CA THR A 29 0.78 18.45 -3.29
C THR A 29 2.26 18.40 -2.98
N ASP A 30 3.04 17.73 -3.83
CA ASP A 30 4.49 17.65 -3.66
C ASP A 30 5.22 18.90 -4.19
N ALA A 31 6.54 18.96 -3.98
CA ALA A 31 7.37 20.08 -4.42
C ALA A 31 7.42 20.27 -5.95
N ASN A 32 7.05 19.24 -6.72
CA ASN A 32 7.00 19.29 -8.18
C ASN A 32 5.58 19.59 -8.70
N GLY A 33 4.62 19.82 -7.80
CA GLY A 33 3.23 20.15 -8.15
C GLY A 33 2.32 18.94 -8.37
N TYR A 34 2.77 17.71 -8.10
CA TYR A 34 1.89 16.53 -8.25
C TYR A 34 1.00 16.36 -7.03
N SER A 35 -0.30 16.17 -7.28
CA SER A 35 -1.27 15.79 -6.26
C SER A 35 -1.10 14.32 -5.87
N TYR A 36 -1.12 14.03 -4.58
CA TYR A 36 -1.10 12.67 -4.05
C TYR A 36 -2.01 12.52 -2.84
N GLU A 37 -2.42 11.28 -2.58
CA GLU A 37 -3.19 10.89 -1.42
C GLU A 37 -2.28 10.19 -0.40
N GLU A 38 -2.50 10.42 0.89
CA GLU A 38 -1.86 9.71 1.99
C GLU A 38 -2.93 9.26 3.00
N VAL A 39 -2.70 8.15 3.70
CA VAL A 39 -3.62 7.64 4.72
C VAL A 39 -3.10 7.99 6.11
N THR A 40 -3.91 8.67 6.92
CA THR A 40 -3.54 9.02 8.28
C THR A 40 -3.25 7.77 9.11
N ASN A 41 -2.23 7.83 9.96
CA ASN A 41 -1.78 6.71 10.80
C ASN A 41 -1.20 5.49 10.04
N ASP A 42 -0.92 5.61 8.74
CA ASP A 42 -0.13 4.61 8.01
C ASP A 42 1.34 4.64 8.48
N PRO A 43 1.89 3.56 9.06
CA PRO A 43 3.28 3.53 9.50
C PRO A 43 4.29 3.65 8.34
N THR A 44 3.85 3.38 7.12
CA THR A 44 4.71 3.45 5.92
C THR A 44 4.69 4.82 5.24
N GLY A 45 3.75 5.70 5.60
CA GLY A 45 3.58 7.02 4.99
C GLY A 45 3.49 6.93 3.46
N THR A 46 2.73 5.95 2.95
CA THR A 46 2.69 5.67 1.51
C THR A 46 1.95 6.78 0.78
N ARG A 47 2.63 7.37 -0.22
CA ARG A 47 2.03 8.35 -1.13
C ARG A 47 1.42 7.65 -2.32
N ILE A 48 0.17 7.99 -2.62
CA ILE A 48 -0.60 7.38 -3.70
C ILE A 48 -0.86 8.46 -4.76
N TYR A 49 -0.24 8.30 -5.91
CA TYR A 49 -0.43 9.19 -7.06
C TYR A 49 -1.38 8.53 -8.06
N THR A 50 -2.20 9.34 -8.75
CA THR A 50 -2.92 8.90 -9.95
C THR A 50 -2.42 9.74 -11.12
N LEU A 51 -1.77 9.10 -12.09
CA LEU A 51 -1.25 9.77 -13.28
C LEU A 51 -2.38 10.10 -14.26
N GLU A 52 -2.11 10.99 -15.23
CA GLU A 52 -3.09 11.40 -16.25
C GLU A 52 -3.63 10.22 -17.08
N ASN A 53 -2.82 9.18 -17.28
CA ASN A 53 -3.22 7.96 -17.98
C ASN A 53 -4.01 6.97 -17.10
N GLY A 54 -4.33 7.35 -15.85
CA GLY A 54 -5.06 6.53 -14.88
C GLY A 54 -4.21 5.54 -14.10
N LEU A 55 -2.89 5.43 -14.35
CA LEU A 55 -2.01 4.55 -13.59
C LEU A 55 -1.88 5.06 -12.14
N LYS A 56 -2.12 4.17 -11.18
CA LYS A 56 -1.85 4.45 -9.77
C LYS A 56 -0.41 4.07 -9.40
N VAL A 57 0.30 5.00 -8.76
CA VAL A 57 1.67 4.80 -8.28
C VAL A 57 1.68 4.89 -6.76
N TYR A 58 2.12 3.80 -6.12
CA TYR A 58 2.30 3.73 -4.68
C TYR A 58 3.77 3.90 -4.36
N LEU A 59 4.12 5.00 -3.69
CA LEU A 59 5.48 5.35 -3.34
C LEU A 59 5.65 5.33 -1.82
N SER A 60 6.43 4.36 -1.34
CA SER A 60 6.73 4.20 0.08
C SER A 60 8.25 4.18 0.29
N ARG A 61 8.72 4.84 1.36
CA ARG A 61 10.13 4.87 1.71
C ARG A 61 10.42 3.79 2.75
N ASN A 62 11.12 2.74 2.35
CA ASN A 62 11.72 1.77 3.26
C ASN A 62 13.22 2.09 3.44
N THR A 63 13.67 2.24 4.69
CA THR A 63 15.08 2.56 5.04
C THR A 63 15.89 1.36 5.56
N ASP A 64 15.32 0.16 5.58
CA ASP A 64 15.96 -1.04 6.12
C ASP A 64 17.16 -1.48 5.28
N LYS A 65 17.11 -1.23 3.96
CA LYS A 65 18.19 -1.56 3.01
C LYS A 65 18.31 -0.47 1.94
N PRO A 66 19.54 -0.16 1.46
CA PRO A 66 19.76 0.84 0.41
C PRO A 66 19.44 0.26 -0.98
N ARG A 67 18.19 -0.15 -1.21
CA ARG A 67 17.74 -0.75 -2.47
C ARG A 67 16.42 -0.14 -2.90
N ILE A 68 16.25 0.03 -4.21
CA ILE A 68 14.98 0.38 -4.82
C ILE A 68 14.32 -0.92 -5.29
N GLN A 69 13.04 -1.07 -4.97
CA GLN A 69 12.20 -2.17 -5.45
C GLN A 69 11.00 -1.58 -6.17
N THR A 70 10.63 -2.19 -7.30
CA THR A 70 9.53 -1.72 -8.13
C THR A 70 8.73 -2.92 -8.60
N PHE A 71 7.41 -2.79 -8.52
CA PHE A 71 6.46 -3.77 -9.02
C PHE A 71 5.45 -3.05 -9.91
N ILE A 72 5.14 -3.65 -11.05
CA ILE A 72 4.13 -3.14 -11.99
C ILE A 72 3.10 -4.26 -12.20
N PRO A 73 2.18 -4.47 -11.25
CA PRO A 73 1.14 -5.46 -11.41
C PRO A 73 0.16 -5.00 -12.49
N VAL A 74 -0.21 -5.92 -13.39
CA VAL A 74 -1.24 -5.69 -14.40
C VAL A 74 -2.46 -6.51 -14.02
N ARG A 75 -3.66 -5.90 -14.08
CA ARG A 75 -4.93 -6.57 -13.71
C ARG A 75 -5.43 -7.49 -14.84
N THR A 76 -4.63 -8.48 -15.21
CA THR A 76 -4.92 -9.54 -16.19
C THR A 76 -4.05 -10.76 -15.89
N GLY A 77 -4.35 -11.91 -16.50
CA GLY A 77 -3.56 -13.14 -16.34
C GLY A 77 -4.10 -14.28 -17.19
N SER A 78 -3.71 -15.52 -16.89
CA SER A 78 -4.12 -16.71 -17.65
C SER A 78 -5.64 -16.94 -17.70
N ASN A 79 -6.38 -16.43 -16.71
CA ASN A 79 -7.85 -16.45 -16.71
C ASN A 79 -8.46 -15.64 -17.88
N ASN A 80 -7.68 -14.76 -18.49
CA ASN A 80 -8.06 -13.95 -19.64
C ASN A 80 -7.47 -14.48 -20.96
N ASP A 81 -6.79 -15.63 -20.95
CA ASP A 81 -6.27 -16.23 -22.16
C ASP A 81 -7.41 -16.69 -23.08
N PRO A 82 -7.27 -16.52 -24.41
CA PRO A 82 -8.19 -17.11 -25.38
C PRO A 82 -8.26 -18.64 -25.23
N ALA A 83 -9.44 -19.22 -25.44
CA ALA A 83 -9.66 -20.66 -25.29
C ALA A 83 -8.81 -21.51 -26.27
N ASP A 84 -8.46 -20.93 -27.43
CA ASP A 84 -7.62 -21.56 -28.46
C ASP A 84 -6.12 -21.30 -28.26
N ASN A 85 -5.72 -20.45 -27.31
CA ASN A 85 -4.33 -20.03 -27.07
C ASN A 85 -4.04 -19.88 -25.56
N THR A 86 -4.18 -20.98 -24.82
CA THR A 86 -3.86 -21.02 -23.40
C THR A 86 -2.37 -20.78 -23.13
N GLY A 87 -2.05 -20.05 -22.07
CA GLY A 87 -0.67 -19.73 -21.68
C GLY A 87 -0.14 -18.42 -22.28
N LEU A 88 -0.98 -17.66 -22.98
CA LEU A 88 -0.58 -16.42 -23.65
C LEU A 88 -0.11 -15.35 -22.67
N ALA A 89 -0.79 -15.18 -21.53
CA ALA A 89 -0.37 -14.22 -20.51
C ALA A 89 1.04 -14.52 -19.97
N HIS A 90 1.34 -15.80 -19.70
CA HIS A 90 2.66 -16.23 -19.24
C HIS A 90 3.72 -16.13 -20.36
N TYR A 91 3.34 -16.46 -21.59
CA TYR A 91 4.22 -16.27 -22.75
C TYR A 91 4.58 -14.79 -22.93
N LEU A 92 3.61 -13.89 -22.81
CA LEU A 92 3.82 -12.44 -22.86
C LEU A 92 4.78 -11.98 -21.76
N GLU A 93 4.60 -12.43 -20.52
CA GLU A 93 5.52 -12.13 -19.40
C GLU A 93 6.98 -12.44 -19.79
N HIS A 94 7.25 -13.61 -20.38
CA HIS A 94 8.58 -13.94 -20.86
C HIS A 94 9.07 -13.03 -21.99
N MET A 95 8.18 -12.62 -22.89
CA MET A 95 8.53 -11.75 -24.02
C MET A 95 8.89 -10.33 -23.57
N LEU A 96 8.35 -9.84 -22.46
CA LEU A 96 8.69 -8.52 -21.91
C LEU A 96 10.19 -8.39 -21.58
N PHE A 97 10.89 -9.49 -21.34
CA PHE A 97 12.33 -9.50 -21.05
C PHE A 97 13.21 -9.77 -22.29
N LYS A 98 12.62 -9.90 -23.49
CA LYS A 98 13.37 -10.19 -24.73
C LYS A 98 13.76 -8.96 -25.54
N GLY A 99 13.35 -7.77 -25.10
CA GLY A 99 13.74 -6.50 -25.71
C GLY A 99 12.57 -5.55 -25.83
N THR A 100 12.86 -4.25 -25.75
CA THR A 100 11.92 -3.15 -25.90
C THR A 100 12.31 -2.27 -27.07
N SER A 101 11.38 -1.42 -27.55
CA SER A 101 11.67 -0.48 -28.63
C SER A 101 12.70 0.60 -28.26
N LYS A 102 12.91 0.78 -26.96
CA LYS A 102 13.95 1.61 -26.34
C LYS A 102 14.82 0.73 -25.46
N ILE A 103 16.06 1.14 -25.22
CA ILE A 103 17.04 0.42 -24.39
C ILE A 103 16.56 0.35 -22.93
#